data_AF-A0A812UA98-F1
#
_entry.id   AF-A0A812UA98-F1
#
_cell.length_a   1.000
_cell.length_b   1.000
_cell.length_c   1.000
_cell.angle_alpha   90.00
_cell.angle_beta   90.00
_cell.angle_gamma   90.00
#
_symmetry.space_group_name_H-M   'P 1'
#
loop_
_entity.id
_entity.type
_entity.pdbx_description
1 polymer ?
#
loop_
_entity_poly.entity_id
_entity_poly.type
_entity_poly.pdbx_seq_one_letter_code
_entity_poly.pdbx_strand_id
1 'polypeptide(L)'
;MAVDATTLFPNPVPTAESGPAMLKGAPWLDANWPYISTFLCPIFFLLPFALAKSPRQALQNPYVLGWLPVAFYCWHQTEEHAHDLRGWRYAFVPNFNHTVGALLFKSCETIGHLSCPLNTRLTLYVNVMVVWVGFVGTMVSAHYLGGPYAFAGLVNWGMSVVNAFGGHLLPFLFMGYNPGAFQSLFMFLFGIYAISRGGRRLAVASIVNGVLFHIITFGVGTNLVLVAHWPEELMAVLSVVGTWPMPLLVARYFAPRQYDKLEDLDDSENDESP
;
A
#
# COMPACT_ATOMS: atom_id res chain seq x y z
N MET A 1 -21.80 -6.24 -32.80
CA MET A 1 -22.29 -5.19 -31.88
C MET A 1 -21.25 -4.10 -31.85
N ALA A 2 -21.58 -2.90 -32.31
CA ALA A 2 -20.67 -1.76 -32.23
C ALA A 2 -20.63 -1.28 -30.79
N VAL A 3 -19.44 -1.21 -30.18
CA VAL A 3 -19.25 -0.60 -28.87
C VAL A 3 -19.35 0.91 -29.08
N ASP A 4 -20.36 1.54 -28.50
CA ASP A 4 -20.52 2.98 -28.54
C ASP A 4 -19.38 3.63 -27.73
N ALA A 5 -18.38 4.16 -28.44
CA ALA A 5 -17.21 4.79 -27.84
C ALA A 5 -17.55 6.10 -27.09
N THR A 6 -18.80 6.58 -27.14
CA THR A 6 -19.22 7.80 -26.44
C THR A 6 -19.55 7.58 -24.96
N THR A 7 -19.66 6.33 -24.49
CA THR A 7 -19.85 5.98 -23.07
C THR A 7 -18.75 5.06 -22.58
N LEU A 8 -17.50 5.54 -22.59
CA LEU A 8 -16.33 4.82 -22.06
C LEU A 8 -16.54 4.28 -20.63
N PHE A 9 -17.46 4.87 -19.87
CA PHE A 9 -17.88 4.40 -18.55
C PHE A 9 -19.40 4.26 -18.52
N PRO A 10 -19.96 3.03 -18.42
CA PRO A 10 -21.40 2.78 -18.50
C PRO A 10 -22.19 3.23 -17.25
N ASN A 11 -21.53 3.92 -16.31
CA ASN A 11 -22.00 4.10 -14.94
C ASN A 11 -22.28 5.55 -14.60
N PRO A 12 -23.18 5.81 -13.63
CA PRO A 12 -23.30 7.16 -13.08
C PRO A 12 -21.94 7.57 -12.51
N VAL A 13 -21.55 8.80 -12.82
CA VAL A 13 -20.34 9.42 -12.27
C VAL A 13 -20.51 9.51 -10.75
N PRO A 14 -19.48 9.15 -9.95
CA PRO A 14 -19.55 9.28 -8.51
C PRO A 14 -19.91 10.71 -8.08
N THR A 15 -20.74 10.82 -7.05
CA THR A 15 -21.19 12.08 -6.42
C THR A 15 -20.77 12.13 -4.96
N ALA A 16 -21.00 13.27 -4.29
CA ALA A 16 -20.74 13.44 -2.86
C ALA A 16 -21.49 12.43 -1.97
N GLU A 17 -22.64 11.95 -2.44
CA GLU A 17 -23.52 11.00 -1.74
C GLU A 17 -23.17 9.53 -2.01
N SER A 18 -22.39 9.26 -3.07
CA SER A 18 -22.07 7.89 -3.50
C SER A 18 -21.29 7.12 -2.43
N GLY A 19 -20.29 7.75 -1.82
CA GLY A 19 -19.51 7.14 -0.73
C GLY A 19 -20.31 6.95 0.56
N PRO A 20 -21.01 7.98 1.09
CA PRO A 20 -21.92 7.83 2.23
C PRO A 20 -22.96 6.73 2.05
N ALA A 21 -23.50 6.54 0.84
CA ALA A 21 -24.44 5.48 0.54
C ALA A 21 -23.82 4.08 0.75
N MET A 22 -22.55 3.88 0.38
CA MET A 22 -21.84 2.62 0.63
C MET A 22 -21.60 2.34 2.11
N LEU A 23 -21.53 3.38 2.95
CA LEU A 23 -21.32 3.24 4.38
C LEU A 23 -22.60 2.91 5.15
N LYS A 24 -23.79 2.99 4.52
CA LYS A 24 -25.06 2.75 5.19
C LYS A 24 -25.18 1.28 5.61
N GLY A 25 -25.21 1.04 6.93
CA GLY A 25 -25.27 -0.31 7.49
C GLY A 25 -23.92 -1.02 7.58
N ALA A 26 -22.83 -0.37 7.14
CA ALA A 26 -21.49 -0.91 7.31
C ALA A 26 -21.11 -0.96 8.80
N PRO A 27 -20.39 -2.00 9.26
CA PRO A 27 -19.82 -2.04 10.60
C PRO A 27 -18.96 -0.81 10.88
N TRP A 28 -18.90 -0.39 12.15
CA TRP A 28 -18.22 0.85 12.54
C TRP A 28 -16.75 0.89 12.08
N LEU A 29 -16.04 -0.24 12.17
CA LEU A 29 -14.64 -0.29 11.78
C LEU A 29 -14.46 -0.10 10.27
N ASP A 30 -15.29 -0.73 9.44
CA ASP A 30 -15.28 -0.61 7.97
C ASP A 30 -15.44 0.85 7.51
N ALA A 31 -16.23 1.62 8.27
CA ALA A 31 -16.36 3.05 8.03
C ALA A 31 -15.17 3.85 8.57
N ASN A 32 -14.67 3.57 9.78
CA ASN A 32 -13.82 4.51 10.52
C ASN A 32 -12.33 4.17 10.60
N TRP A 33 -11.90 3.02 10.10
CA TRP A 33 -10.49 2.63 10.06
C TRP A 33 -9.55 3.67 9.40
N PRO A 34 -9.96 4.49 8.40
CA PRO A 34 -9.06 5.50 7.83
C PRO A 34 -8.65 6.57 8.85
N TYR A 35 -9.57 6.98 9.74
CA TYR A 35 -9.25 7.95 10.79
C TYR A 35 -8.32 7.36 11.85
N ILE A 36 -8.47 6.07 12.15
CA ILE A 36 -7.54 5.35 13.03
C ILE A 36 -6.15 5.37 12.39
N SER A 37 -6.04 5.06 11.10
CA SER A 37 -4.79 5.17 10.34
C SER A 37 -4.20 6.59 10.41
N THR A 38 -5.01 7.64 10.21
CA THR A 38 -4.55 9.03 10.34
C THR A 38 -3.94 9.31 11.72
N PHE A 39 -4.57 8.82 12.78
CA PHE A 39 -4.08 9.01 14.15
C PHE A 39 -2.79 8.23 14.42
N LEU A 40 -2.64 7.04 13.83
CA LEU A 40 -1.43 6.22 13.94
C LEU A 40 -0.25 6.76 13.12
N CYS A 41 -0.50 7.55 12.07
CA CYS A 41 0.53 8.14 11.21
C CYS A 41 1.67 8.82 11.98
N PRO A 42 1.44 9.81 12.87
CA PRO A 42 2.53 10.47 13.60
C PRO A 42 3.34 9.50 14.47
N ILE A 43 2.71 8.46 15.02
CA ILE A 43 3.39 7.45 15.84
C ILE A 43 4.38 6.66 14.96
N PHE A 44 3.89 6.10 13.85
CA PHE A 44 4.74 5.35 12.93
C PHE A 44 5.78 6.22 12.21
N PHE A 45 5.50 7.51 12.04
CA PHE A 45 6.45 8.45 11.46
C PHE A 45 7.59 8.75 12.44
N LEU A 46 7.29 9.05 13.71
CA LEU A 46 8.28 9.53 14.67
C LEU A 46 9.07 8.41 15.35
N LEU A 47 8.46 7.24 15.57
CA LEU A 47 9.08 6.14 16.31
C LEU A 47 10.45 5.72 15.74
N PRO A 48 10.63 5.54 14.41
CA PRO A 48 11.92 5.16 13.86
C PRO A 48 13.02 6.22 14.03
N PHE A 49 12.64 7.51 14.06
CA PHE A 49 13.59 8.60 14.27
C PHE A 49 13.95 8.79 15.75
N ALA A 50 13.02 8.52 16.66
CA ALA A 50 13.27 8.58 18.10
C ALA A 50 14.37 7.60 18.55
N LEU A 51 14.56 6.51 17.80
CA LEU A 51 15.60 5.51 18.05
C LEU A 51 16.94 5.83 17.38
N ALA A 52 17.01 6.88 16.55
CA ALA A 52 18.23 7.26 15.84
C ALA A 52 18.99 8.36 16.59
N LYS A 53 20.33 8.35 16.53
CA LYS A 53 21.16 9.40 17.19
C LYS A 53 20.98 10.79 16.54
N SER A 54 20.60 10.84 15.26
CA SER A 54 20.26 12.07 14.55
C SER A 54 19.34 11.82 13.35
N PRO A 55 18.55 12.82 12.92
CA PRO A 55 17.70 12.70 11.73
C PRO A 55 18.48 12.35 10.46
N ARG A 56 19.70 12.89 10.31
CA ARG A 56 20.55 12.61 9.16
C ARG A 56 20.97 11.14 9.11
N GLN A 57 21.36 10.56 10.24
CA GLN A 57 21.71 9.14 10.33
C GLN A 57 20.47 8.27 10.09
N ALA A 58 19.32 8.67 10.63
CA ALA A 58 18.05 7.98 10.45
C ALA A 58 17.70 7.83 8.96
N LEU A 59 17.84 8.91 8.17
CA LEU A 59 17.59 8.90 6.73
C LEU A 59 18.63 8.10 5.91
N GLN A 60 19.75 7.72 6.50
CA GLN A 60 20.73 6.83 5.88
C GLN A 60 20.47 5.36 6.21
N ASN A 61 19.73 5.08 7.28
CA ASN A 61 19.45 3.73 7.75
C ASN A 61 18.29 3.11 6.95
N PRO A 62 18.50 2.00 6.21
CA PRO A 62 17.46 1.35 5.42
C PRO A 62 16.30 0.83 6.28
N TYR A 63 16.57 0.44 7.53
CA TYR A 63 15.55 -0.01 8.48
C TYR A 63 14.60 1.13 8.85
N VAL A 64 15.14 2.31 9.16
CA VAL A 64 14.34 3.51 9.46
C VAL A 64 13.51 3.89 8.24
N LEU A 65 14.13 3.96 7.05
CA LEU A 65 13.41 4.25 5.81
C LEU A 65 12.34 3.20 5.50
N GLY A 66 12.55 1.95 5.92
CA GLY A 66 11.64 0.83 5.77
C GLY A 66 10.38 0.92 6.65
N TRP A 67 10.39 1.70 7.72
CA TRP A 67 9.19 1.99 8.52
C TRP A 67 8.30 3.07 7.91
N LEU A 68 8.88 3.97 7.13
CA LEU A 68 8.15 5.10 6.54
C LEU A 68 6.99 4.72 5.60
N PRO A 69 6.97 3.57 4.87
CA PRO A 69 5.77 3.14 4.16
C PRO A 69 4.55 3.06 5.06
N VAL A 70 4.70 2.64 6.32
CA VAL A 70 3.58 2.51 7.28
C VAL A 70 2.97 3.88 7.54
N ALA A 71 3.80 4.87 7.85
CA ALA A 71 3.37 6.24 8.11
C ALA A 71 2.74 6.88 6.86
N PHE A 72 3.41 6.79 5.71
CA PHE A 72 2.93 7.37 4.46
C PHE A 72 1.61 6.74 4.03
N TYR A 73 1.47 5.41 4.14
CA TYR A 73 0.19 4.78 3.85
C TYR A 73 -0.87 5.22 4.84
N CYS A 74 -0.60 5.16 6.15
CA CYS A 74 -1.56 5.62 7.16
C CYS A 74 -2.09 7.04 6.88
N TRP A 75 -1.22 7.93 6.40
CA TRP A 75 -1.64 9.26 5.94
C TRP A 75 -2.49 9.19 4.66
N HIS A 76 -2.01 8.48 3.64
CA HIS A 76 -2.66 8.25 2.34
C HIS A 76 -4.11 7.72 2.46
N GLN A 77 -4.36 6.83 3.45
CA GLN A 77 -5.70 6.31 3.71
C GLN A 77 -6.73 7.41 4.03
N THR A 78 -6.27 8.58 4.48
CA THR A 78 -7.14 9.70 4.83
C THR A 78 -7.78 10.31 3.59
N GLU A 79 -6.98 10.67 2.58
CA GLU A 79 -7.55 11.24 1.35
C GLU A 79 -8.27 10.17 0.54
N GLU A 80 -7.73 8.95 0.50
CA GLU A 80 -8.32 7.86 -0.28
C GLU A 80 -9.67 7.42 0.29
N HIS A 81 -9.74 7.08 1.58
CA HIS A 81 -10.92 6.44 2.16
C HIS A 81 -11.62 7.24 3.24
N ALA A 82 -11.02 8.29 3.83
CA ALA A 82 -11.72 9.15 4.77
C ALA A 82 -12.50 10.24 4.00
N HIS A 83 -11.80 11.29 3.59
CA HIS A 83 -12.34 12.40 2.81
C HIS A 83 -11.33 12.79 1.74
N ASP A 84 -11.76 12.82 0.50
CA ASP A 84 -10.91 13.26 -0.60
C ASP A 84 -10.71 14.79 -0.59
N LEU A 85 -9.92 15.34 -1.52
CA LEU A 85 -9.67 16.78 -1.61
C LEU A 85 -10.92 17.63 -1.89
N ARG A 86 -12.01 17.01 -2.36
CA ARG A 86 -13.31 17.67 -2.56
C ARG A 86 -14.14 17.67 -1.27
N GLY A 87 -13.66 17.01 -0.22
CA GLY A 87 -14.38 16.80 1.03
C GLY A 87 -15.39 15.65 0.96
N TRP A 88 -15.34 14.80 -0.09
CA TRP A 88 -16.31 13.72 -0.25
C TRP A 88 -15.91 12.51 0.58
N ARG A 89 -16.84 12.03 1.40
CA ARG A 89 -16.62 10.91 2.30
C ARG A 89 -16.53 9.60 1.52
N TYR A 90 -15.47 8.81 1.74
CA TYR A 90 -15.35 7.45 1.21
C TYR A 90 -15.50 7.35 -0.33
N ALA A 91 -15.01 8.37 -1.05
CA ALA A 91 -15.23 8.50 -2.49
C ALA A 91 -14.38 7.57 -3.36
N PHE A 92 -13.27 7.01 -2.84
CA PHE A 92 -12.40 6.14 -3.62
C PHE A 92 -13.12 4.89 -4.14
N VAL A 93 -13.87 4.20 -3.28
CA VAL A 93 -14.50 2.92 -3.66
C VAL A 93 -15.48 3.08 -4.84
N PRO A 94 -16.46 4.00 -4.81
CA PRO A 94 -17.33 4.19 -5.97
C PRO A 94 -16.55 4.73 -7.18
N ASN A 95 -15.51 5.55 -6.98
CA ASN A 95 -14.68 6.03 -8.08
C ASN A 95 -13.88 4.92 -8.76
N PHE A 96 -13.26 4.04 -7.98
CA PHE A 96 -12.55 2.87 -8.46
C PHE A 96 -13.51 1.96 -9.23
N ASN A 97 -14.67 1.66 -8.63
CA ASN A 97 -15.67 0.79 -9.23
C ASN A 97 -16.21 1.35 -10.57
N HIS A 98 -16.47 2.66 -10.63
CA HIS A 98 -16.89 3.36 -11.85
C HIS A 98 -15.83 3.35 -12.96
N THR A 99 -14.55 3.53 -12.58
CA THR A 99 -13.43 3.67 -13.53
C THR A 99 -12.73 2.32 -13.79
N VAL A 100 -11.69 2.02 -13.02
CA VAL A 100 -10.82 0.84 -13.17
C VAL A 100 -11.61 -0.45 -13.00
N GLY A 101 -12.55 -0.48 -12.05
CA GLY A 101 -13.43 -1.61 -11.77
C GLY A 101 -14.26 -2.02 -12.99
N ALA A 102 -14.95 -1.06 -13.61
CA ALA A 102 -15.76 -1.29 -14.81
C ALA A 102 -14.95 -1.75 -16.03
N LEU A 103 -13.67 -1.37 -16.10
CA LEU A 103 -12.76 -1.81 -17.17
C LEU A 103 -12.26 -3.24 -16.94
N LEU A 104 -11.86 -3.58 -15.71
CA LEU A 104 -11.18 -4.83 -15.39
C LEU A 104 -12.14 -5.96 -14.99
N PHE A 105 -13.30 -5.65 -14.42
CA PHE A 105 -14.24 -6.63 -13.85
C PHE A 105 -15.59 -6.54 -14.53
N LYS A 106 -15.68 -7.13 -15.72
CA LYS A 106 -16.91 -7.16 -16.54
C LYS A 106 -18.10 -7.84 -15.85
N SER A 107 -17.84 -8.74 -14.91
CA SER A 107 -18.88 -9.31 -14.05
C SER A 107 -19.65 -8.26 -13.24
N CYS A 108 -19.09 -7.07 -13.00
CA CYS A 108 -19.78 -6.00 -12.27
C CYS A 108 -20.88 -5.30 -13.07
N GLU A 109 -20.94 -5.48 -14.40
CA GLU A 109 -22.02 -4.94 -15.26
C GLU A 109 -23.40 -5.45 -14.84
N THR A 110 -23.48 -6.67 -14.29
CA THR A 110 -24.74 -7.28 -13.84
C THR A 110 -25.07 -6.99 -12.37
N ILE A 111 -24.08 -6.62 -11.56
CA ILE A 111 -24.20 -6.46 -10.09
C ILE A 111 -24.45 -4.99 -9.71
N GLY A 112 -24.04 -4.06 -10.56
CA GLY A 112 -24.10 -2.63 -10.30
C GLY A 112 -22.73 -2.09 -9.88
N HIS A 113 -22.18 -1.20 -10.71
CA HIS A 113 -20.80 -0.75 -10.62
C HIS A 113 -20.51 0.31 -9.57
N LEU A 114 -21.45 0.67 -8.69
CA LEU A 114 -21.09 1.48 -7.52
C LEU A 114 -20.62 0.60 -6.35
N SER A 115 -20.99 -0.69 -6.35
CA SER A 115 -20.71 -1.63 -5.26
C SER A 115 -19.83 -2.81 -5.69
N CYS A 116 -19.28 -2.80 -6.90
CA CYS A 116 -18.49 -3.88 -7.47
C CYS A 116 -17.34 -3.30 -8.34
N PRO A 117 -16.11 -3.80 -8.22
CA PRO A 117 -15.70 -4.99 -7.45
C PRO A 117 -15.48 -4.75 -5.95
N LEU A 118 -15.27 -3.50 -5.53
CA LEU A 118 -14.92 -3.18 -4.16
C LEU A 118 -16.15 -2.84 -3.32
N ASN A 119 -16.14 -3.32 -2.08
CA ASN A 119 -17.06 -2.93 -1.03
C ASN A 119 -16.27 -2.47 0.22
N THR A 120 -16.96 -1.99 1.25
CA THR A 120 -16.32 -1.44 2.45
C THR A 120 -15.45 -2.46 3.20
N ARG A 121 -15.90 -3.72 3.26
CA ARG A 121 -15.21 -4.81 3.96
C ARG A 121 -13.93 -5.24 3.25
N LEU A 122 -13.99 -5.47 1.94
CA LEU A 122 -12.82 -5.76 1.10
C LEU A 122 -11.78 -4.65 1.19
N THR A 123 -12.23 -3.39 1.10
CA THR A 123 -11.34 -2.23 1.23
C THR A 123 -10.65 -2.18 2.59
N LEU A 124 -11.37 -2.46 3.68
CA LEU A 124 -10.77 -2.58 5.01
C LEU A 124 -9.74 -3.71 5.04
N TYR A 125 -10.12 -4.92 4.60
CA TYR A 125 -9.25 -6.09 4.68
C TYR A 125 -7.93 -5.88 3.95
N VAL A 126 -7.97 -5.33 2.73
CA VAL A 126 -6.73 -5.08 1.99
C VAL A 126 -5.88 -4.03 2.71
N ASN A 127 -6.43 -2.86 3.00
CA ASN A 127 -5.63 -1.74 3.50
C ASN A 127 -5.12 -1.95 4.93
N VAL A 128 -5.98 -2.42 5.84
CA VAL A 128 -5.59 -2.67 7.23
C VAL A 128 -4.57 -3.79 7.31
N MET A 129 -4.77 -4.88 6.56
CA MET A 129 -3.85 -6.03 6.63
C MET A 129 -2.52 -5.75 5.93
N VAL A 130 -2.51 -4.98 4.86
CA VAL A 130 -1.26 -4.50 4.25
C VAL A 130 -0.48 -3.62 5.21
N VAL A 131 -1.12 -2.57 5.76
CA VAL A 131 -0.38 -1.52 6.46
C VAL A 131 -0.13 -1.89 7.91
N TRP A 132 -1.15 -2.33 8.66
CA TRP A 132 -1.04 -2.53 10.10
C TRP A 132 -0.45 -3.90 10.45
N VAL A 133 -0.63 -4.91 9.59
CA VAL A 133 -0.11 -6.26 9.84
C VAL A 133 1.11 -6.54 8.97
N GLY A 134 0.98 -6.38 7.66
CA GLY A 134 2.02 -6.75 6.69
C GLY A 134 3.29 -5.93 6.84
N PHE A 135 3.16 -4.61 6.72
CA PHE A 135 4.31 -3.72 6.81
C PHE A 135 4.94 -3.71 8.20
N VAL A 136 4.11 -3.63 9.25
CA VAL A 136 4.59 -3.71 10.64
C VAL A 136 5.27 -5.06 10.89
N GLY A 137 4.66 -6.18 10.49
CA GLY A 137 5.23 -7.52 10.62
C GLY A 137 6.56 -7.67 9.89
N THR A 138 6.69 -7.09 8.70
CA THR A 138 7.97 -7.01 7.98
C THR A 138 9.03 -6.32 8.82
N MET A 139 8.72 -5.15 9.38
CA MET A 139 9.69 -4.36 10.10
C MET A 139 10.06 -4.93 11.46
N VAL A 140 9.11 -5.56 12.16
CA VAL A 140 9.40 -6.32 13.37
C VAL A 140 10.30 -7.51 13.04
N SER A 141 9.99 -8.27 11.99
CA SER A 141 10.82 -9.41 11.59
C SER A 141 12.21 -8.99 11.13
N ALA A 142 12.31 -7.90 10.38
CA ALA A 142 13.58 -7.33 9.93
C ALA A 142 14.48 -6.91 11.10
N HIS A 143 13.89 -6.41 12.20
CA HIS A 143 14.63 -6.08 13.41
C HIS A 143 15.31 -7.29 14.02
N TYR A 144 14.57 -8.40 14.17
CA TYR A 144 15.09 -9.62 14.79
C TYR A 144 16.02 -10.41 13.87
N LEU A 145 15.82 -10.35 12.55
CA LEU A 145 16.62 -11.11 11.60
C LEU A 145 17.93 -10.40 11.20
N GLY A 146 18.03 -9.08 11.36
CA GLY A 146 19.26 -8.31 11.10
C GLY A 146 19.75 -8.34 9.64
N GLY A 147 20.99 -7.90 9.43
CA GLY A 147 21.72 -7.98 8.17
C GLY A 147 20.90 -7.57 6.92
N PRO A 148 20.76 -8.45 5.90
CA PRO A 148 20.08 -8.11 4.65
C PRO A 148 18.59 -7.79 4.85
N TYR A 149 17.97 -8.29 5.91
CA TYR A 149 16.54 -8.07 6.16
C TYR A 149 16.22 -6.64 6.61
N ALA A 150 17.20 -5.85 7.04
CA ALA A 150 17.05 -4.42 7.30
C ALA A 150 16.51 -3.63 6.09
N PHE A 151 16.66 -4.19 4.88
CA PHE A 151 16.16 -3.62 3.63
C PHE A 151 14.72 -4.04 3.27
N ALA A 152 14.09 -4.95 4.01
CA ALA A 152 12.78 -5.51 3.65
C ALA A 152 11.67 -4.45 3.58
N GLY A 153 11.70 -3.44 4.45
CA GLY A 153 10.77 -2.31 4.36
C GLY A 153 10.91 -1.50 3.07
N LEU A 154 12.11 -1.45 2.46
CA LEU A 154 12.28 -0.83 1.14
C LEU A 154 11.63 -1.65 0.01
N VAL A 155 11.38 -2.94 0.22
CA VAL A 155 10.60 -3.75 -0.73
C VAL A 155 9.12 -3.35 -0.67
N ASN A 156 8.60 -3.08 0.53
CA ASN A 156 7.24 -2.58 0.74
C ASN A 156 7.01 -1.19 0.10
N TRP A 157 8.03 -0.32 0.07
CA TRP A 157 7.98 0.91 -0.72
C TRP A 157 7.67 0.67 -2.20
N GLY A 158 8.11 -0.46 -2.77
CA GLY A 158 7.78 -0.81 -4.15
C GLY A 158 6.28 -1.00 -4.38
N MET A 159 5.57 -1.57 -3.40
CA MET A 159 4.11 -1.64 -3.40
C MET A 159 3.50 -0.24 -3.32
N SER A 160 3.98 0.62 -2.41
CA SER A 160 3.54 2.03 -2.31
C SER A 160 3.72 2.80 -3.61
N VAL A 161 4.86 2.64 -4.28
CA VAL A 161 5.15 3.31 -5.55
C VAL A 161 4.20 2.85 -6.65
N VAL A 162 3.97 1.53 -6.76
CA VAL A 162 3.06 0.98 -7.77
C VAL A 162 1.62 1.41 -7.52
N ASN A 163 1.16 1.44 -6.26
CA ASN A 163 -0.17 1.93 -5.92
C ASN A 163 -0.30 3.44 -6.20
N ALA A 164 0.65 4.24 -5.70
CA ALA A 164 0.64 5.69 -5.92
C ALA A 164 0.60 6.03 -7.40
N PHE A 165 1.47 5.40 -8.20
CA PHE A 165 1.54 5.67 -9.63
C PHE A 165 0.37 5.05 -10.40
N GLY A 166 0.18 3.73 -10.33
CA GLY A 166 -0.79 3.01 -11.15
C GLY A 166 -2.22 3.10 -10.64
N GLY A 167 -2.42 3.15 -9.33
CA GLY A 167 -3.74 3.21 -8.68
C GLY A 167 -4.32 4.62 -8.58
N HIS A 168 -3.47 5.65 -8.54
CA HIS A 168 -3.94 7.03 -8.31
C HIS A 168 -3.46 8.03 -9.36
N LEU A 169 -2.15 8.22 -9.53
CA LEU A 169 -1.61 9.29 -10.39
C LEU A 169 -1.90 9.03 -11.88
N LEU A 170 -1.84 7.78 -12.33
CA LEU A 170 -2.14 7.43 -13.72
C LEU A 170 -3.64 7.63 -14.02
N PRO A 171 -4.60 7.12 -13.20
CA PRO A 171 -6.01 7.51 -13.33
C PRO A 171 -6.23 9.02 -13.25
N PHE A 172 -5.50 9.73 -12.38
CA PHE A 172 -5.59 11.17 -12.27
C PHE A 172 -5.35 11.89 -13.60
N LEU A 173 -4.29 11.49 -14.30
CA LEU A 173 -3.88 12.09 -15.57
C LEU A 173 -4.86 11.83 -16.72
N PHE A 174 -5.52 10.66 -16.72
CA PHE A 174 -6.35 10.23 -17.86
C PHE A 174 -7.86 10.34 -17.62
N MET A 175 -8.30 10.35 -16.35
CA MET A 175 -9.71 10.26 -15.96
C MET A 175 -10.15 11.42 -15.04
N GLY A 176 -9.24 12.33 -14.69
CA GLY A 176 -9.50 13.42 -13.76
C GLY A 176 -9.32 13.03 -12.29
N TYR A 177 -9.77 13.87 -11.36
CA TYR A 177 -9.44 13.70 -9.94
C TYR A 177 -9.76 12.29 -9.40
N ASN A 178 -8.73 11.63 -8.85
CA ASN A 178 -8.82 10.32 -8.22
C ASN A 178 -8.56 10.48 -6.71
N PRO A 179 -9.48 10.04 -5.82
CA PRO A 179 -9.28 10.12 -4.37
C PRO A 179 -7.96 9.47 -3.93
N GLY A 180 -7.14 10.21 -3.19
CA GLY A 180 -5.80 9.77 -2.78
C GLY A 180 -4.66 10.21 -3.71
N ALA A 181 -4.96 10.85 -4.85
CA ALA A 181 -3.93 11.26 -5.82
C ALA A 181 -2.95 12.30 -5.26
N PHE A 182 -3.40 13.21 -4.39
CA PHE A 182 -2.51 14.24 -3.86
C PHE A 182 -1.51 13.67 -2.86
N GLN A 183 -1.95 12.84 -1.91
CA GLN A 183 -1.09 12.12 -0.98
C GLN A 183 -0.20 11.10 -1.71
N SER A 184 -0.71 10.48 -2.78
CA SER A 184 0.07 9.60 -3.65
C SER A 184 1.25 10.30 -4.32
N LEU A 185 1.18 11.59 -4.61
CA LEU A 185 2.33 12.33 -5.17
C LEU A 185 3.54 12.26 -4.23
N PHE A 186 3.33 12.52 -2.93
CA PHE A 186 4.38 12.46 -1.92
C PHE A 186 4.86 11.04 -1.69
N MET A 187 3.93 10.09 -1.61
CA MET A 187 4.23 8.67 -1.46
C MET A 187 5.07 8.13 -2.63
N PHE A 188 4.76 8.53 -3.86
CA PHE A 188 5.51 8.15 -5.04
C PHE A 188 6.93 8.73 -5.03
N LEU A 189 7.05 10.06 -4.85
CA LEU A 189 8.35 10.73 -4.88
C LEU A 189 9.29 10.21 -3.79
N PHE A 190 8.77 10.09 -2.56
CA PHE A 190 9.56 9.57 -1.44
C PHE A 190 9.84 8.07 -1.59
N GLY A 191 8.89 7.29 -2.11
CA GLY A 191 9.08 5.86 -2.35
C GLY A 191 10.19 5.58 -3.37
N ILE A 192 10.22 6.30 -4.49
CA ILE A 192 11.29 6.21 -5.49
C ILE A 192 12.65 6.57 -4.85
N TYR A 193 12.69 7.65 -4.07
CA TYR A 193 13.88 8.02 -3.31
C TYR A 193 14.32 6.88 -2.38
N ALA A 194 13.43 6.35 -1.55
CA ALA A 194 13.74 5.34 -0.55
C ALA A 194 14.26 4.04 -1.17
N ILE A 195 13.58 3.49 -2.19
CA ILE A 195 14.02 2.24 -2.83
C ILE A 195 15.36 2.40 -3.55
N SER A 196 15.66 3.60 -4.08
CA SER A 196 16.94 3.86 -4.74
C SER A 196 18.15 3.75 -3.78
N ARG A 197 17.93 3.93 -2.47
CA ARG A 197 18.97 3.80 -1.43
C ARG A 197 19.45 2.36 -1.26
N GLY A 198 18.62 1.37 -1.60
CA GLY A 198 19.02 -0.04 -1.62
C GLY A 198 19.77 -0.47 -2.89
N GLY A 199 20.05 0.47 -3.80
CA GLY A 199 20.70 0.19 -5.08
C GLY A 199 19.73 -0.34 -6.15
N ARG A 200 20.19 -0.31 -7.41
CA ARG A 200 19.36 -0.61 -8.59
C ARG A 200 18.69 -1.98 -8.55
N ARG A 201 19.40 -3.01 -8.08
CA ARG A 201 18.88 -4.39 -8.04
C ARG A 201 17.70 -4.51 -7.08
N LEU A 202 17.84 -4.00 -5.86
CA LEU A 202 16.76 -4.00 -4.89
C LEU A 202 15.61 -3.12 -5.37
N ALA A 203 15.88 -1.92 -5.88
CA ALA A 203 14.83 -1.01 -6.37
C ALA A 203 13.94 -1.67 -7.45
N VAL A 204 14.54 -2.33 -8.44
CA VAL A 204 13.80 -3.07 -9.47
C VAL A 204 12.99 -4.21 -8.84
N ALA A 205 13.59 -4.99 -7.94
CA ALA A 205 12.91 -6.08 -7.24
C ALA A 205 11.73 -5.57 -6.40
N SER A 206 11.86 -4.42 -5.74
CA SER A 206 10.78 -3.75 -5.00
C SER A 206 9.61 -3.41 -5.92
N ILE A 207 9.87 -2.79 -7.08
CA ILE A 207 8.81 -2.45 -8.05
C ILE A 207 8.14 -3.70 -8.60
N VAL A 208 8.91 -4.72 -8.96
CA VAL A 208 8.35 -6.01 -9.43
C VAL A 208 7.49 -6.65 -8.33
N ASN A 209 7.94 -6.66 -7.08
CA ASN A 209 7.15 -7.14 -5.95
C ASN A 209 5.83 -6.35 -5.82
N GLY A 210 5.89 -5.02 -5.95
CA GLY A 210 4.72 -4.16 -5.95
C GLY A 210 3.73 -4.49 -7.07
N VAL A 211 4.20 -4.71 -8.29
CA VAL A 211 3.34 -5.11 -9.43
C VAL A 211 2.72 -6.48 -9.19
N LEU A 212 3.51 -7.47 -8.78
CA LEU A 212 3.03 -8.82 -8.48
C LEU A 212 2.00 -8.82 -7.35
N PHE A 213 2.24 -8.02 -6.30
CA PHE A 213 1.28 -7.84 -5.21
C PHE A 213 -0.09 -7.40 -5.73
N HIS A 214 -0.14 -6.39 -6.61
CA HIS A 214 -1.41 -5.89 -7.14
C HIS A 214 -2.07 -6.90 -8.07
N ILE A 215 -1.30 -7.59 -8.92
CA ILE A 215 -1.83 -8.64 -9.79
C ILE A 215 -2.44 -9.77 -8.96
N ILE A 216 -1.75 -10.24 -7.92
CA ILE A 216 -2.20 -11.36 -7.09
C ILE A 216 -3.39 -10.94 -6.22
N THR A 217 -3.27 -9.83 -5.50
CA THR A 217 -4.30 -9.41 -4.54
C THR A 217 -5.51 -8.85 -5.27
N PHE A 218 -5.33 -7.82 -6.10
CA PHE A 218 -6.45 -7.18 -6.79
C PHE A 218 -6.89 -7.94 -8.04
N GLY A 219 -5.96 -8.40 -8.88
CA GLY A 219 -6.32 -9.13 -10.10
C GLY A 219 -6.94 -10.49 -9.79
N VAL A 220 -6.16 -11.38 -9.19
CA VAL A 220 -6.57 -12.76 -8.92
C VAL A 220 -7.52 -12.83 -7.72
N GLY A 221 -7.15 -12.25 -6.58
CA GLY A 221 -7.93 -12.34 -5.34
C GLY A 221 -9.35 -11.81 -5.49
N THR A 222 -9.52 -10.62 -6.07
CA THR A 222 -10.86 -10.05 -6.31
C THR A 222 -11.69 -10.92 -7.25
N ASN A 223 -11.10 -11.52 -8.29
CA ASN A 223 -11.83 -12.45 -9.15
C ASN A 223 -12.23 -13.74 -8.43
N LEU A 224 -11.40 -14.26 -7.53
CA LEU A 224 -11.76 -15.42 -6.70
C LEU A 224 -12.95 -15.10 -5.79
N VAL A 225 -12.98 -13.91 -5.20
CA VAL A 225 -14.12 -13.47 -4.37
C VAL A 225 -15.38 -13.27 -5.23
N LEU A 226 -15.28 -12.54 -6.34
CA LEU A 226 -16.46 -12.15 -7.13
C LEU A 226 -17.02 -13.29 -7.99
N VAL A 227 -16.15 -14.04 -8.66
CA VAL A 227 -16.56 -15.04 -9.66
C VAL A 227 -16.60 -16.43 -9.06
N ALA A 228 -15.65 -16.77 -8.20
CA ALA A 228 -15.60 -18.08 -7.56
C ALA A 228 -16.25 -18.11 -6.16
N HIS A 229 -16.77 -16.98 -5.68
CA HIS A 229 -17.45 -16.85 -4.38
C HIS A 229 -16.59 -17.30 -3.19
N TRP A 230 -15.28 -17.07 -3.27
CA TRP A 230 -14.39 -17.29 -2.13
C TRP A 230 -14.63 -16.25 -1.03
N PRO A 231 -14.34 -16.57 0.24
CA PRO A 231 -14.50 -15.63 1.35
C PRO A 231 -13.62 -14.39 1.17
N GLU A 232 -14.12 -13.22 1.56
CA GLU A 232 -13.40 -11.95 1.46
C GLU A 232 -12.13 -11.93 2.34
N GLU A 233 -12.10 -12.74 3.39
CA GLU A 233 -10.93 -12.97 4.25
C GLU A 233 -9.72 -13.50 3.47
N LEU A 234 -9.92 -14.11 2.30
CA LEU A 234 -8.82 -14.49 1.41
C LEU A 234 -7.97 -13.27 1.06
N MET A 235 -8.59 -12.11 0.84
CA MET A 235 -7.89 -10.88 0.49
C MET A 235 -6.97 -10.42 1.62
N ALA A 236 -7.42 -10.53 2.87
CA ALA A 236 -6.60 -10.28 4.04
C ALA A 236 -5.35 -11.18 4.05
N VAL A 237 -5.51 -12.48 3.78
CA VAL A 237 -4.39 -13.44 3.74
C VAL A 237 -3.40 -13.10 2.62
N LEU A 238 -3.89 -12.87 1.40
CA LEU A 238 -3.05 -12.49 0.25
C LEU A 238 -2.30 -11.18 0.53
N SER A 239 -2.99 -10.21 1.14
CA SER A 239 -2.42 -8.94 1.58
C SER A 239 -1.25 -9.15 2.54
N VAL A 240 -1.44 -9.95 3.60
CA VAL A 240 -0.38 -10.23 4.58
C VAL A 240 0.79 -10.95 3.91
N VAL A 241 0.55 -12.02 3.14
CA VAL A 241 1.63 -12.78 2.49
C VAL A 241 2.46 -11.89 1.56
N GLY A 242 1.80 -11.08 0.73
CA GLY A 242 2.46 -10.22 -0.23
C GLY A 242 3.23 -9.04 0.38
N THR A 243 2.94 -8.68 1.64
CA THR A 243 3.53 -7.49 2.31
C THR A 243 4.27 -7.80 3.60
N TRP A 244 4.38 -9.08 3.98
CA TRP A 244 5.21 -9.55 5.10
C TRP A 244 6.29 -10.56 4.69
N PRO A 245 6.00 -11.84 4.48
CA PRO A 245 7.05 -12.82 4.17
C PRO A 245 7.71 -12.55 2.80
N MET A 246 6.97 -12.04 1.81
CA MET A 246 7.53 -11.75 0.49
C MET A 246 8.62 -10.65 0.50
N PRO A 247 8.41 -9.47 1.12
CA PRO A 247 9.47 -8.47 1.31
C PRO A 247 10.74 -9.00 1.95
N LEU A 248 10.62 -9.84 2.98
CA LEU A 248 11.77 -10.48 3.65
C LEU A 248 12.52 -11.40 2.69
N LEU A 249 11.79 -12.21 1.92
CA LEU A 249 12.37 -13.10 0.90
C LEU A 249 13.12 -12.30 -0.18
N VAL A 250 12.51 -11.23 -0.69
CA VAL A 250 13.14 -10.35 -1.68
C VAL A 250 14.40 -9.69 -1.10
N ALA A 251 14.34 -9.16 0.12
CA ALA A 251 15.50 -8.55 0.75
C ALA A 251 16.67 -9.54 0.87
N ARG A 252 16.41 -10.79 1.29
CA ARG A 252 17.43 -11.84 1.38
C ARG A 252 18.23 -12.05 0.10
N TYR A 253 17.58 -11.97 -1.07
CA TYR A 253 18.23 -12.24 -2.35
C TYR A 253 18.79 -10.99 -3.05
N PHE A 254 18.24 -9.81 -2.76
CA PHE A 254 18.51 -8.60 -3.53
C PHE A 254 19.14 -7.45 -2.73
N ALA A 255 19.23 -7.56 -1.40
CA ALA A 255 19.90 -6.55 -0.57
C ALA A 255 21.41 -6.44 -0.90
N PRO A 256 22.03 -5.26 -0.72
CA PRO A 256 23.46 -5.08 -0.93
C PRO A 256 24.30 -5.92 0.06
N ARG A 257 25.16 -6.80 -0.47
CA ARG A 257 26.09 -7.66 0.31
C ARG A 257 27.12 -6.90 1.16
N GLN A 258 27.28 -5.60 0.94
CA GLN A 258 28.25 -4.80 1.69
C GLN A 258 27.86 -4.61 3.16
N TYR A 259 26.59 -4.87 3.50
CA TYR A 259 26.10 -4.80 4.88
C TYR A 259 26.48 -6.03 5.73
N ASP A 260 26.72 -7.19 5.11
CA ASP A 260 27.15 -8.39 5.83
C ASP A 260 28.52 -8.17 6.51
N LYS A 261 29.31 -7.21 6.05
CA LYS A 261 30.66 -6.91 6.58
C LYS A 261 30.72 -5.85 7.67
N LEU A 262 29.63 -5.10 7.89
CA LEU A 262 29.59 -4.02 8.88
C LEU A 262 29.23 -4.54 10.28
N GLU A 263 28.42 -5.60 10.38
CA GLU A 263 28.15 -6.27 11.65
C GLU A 263 29.42 -6.96 12.20
N ASP A 264 30.24 -7.58 11.34
CA ASP A 264 31.51 -8.20 11.72
C ASP A 264 32.54 -7.22 12.34
N LEU A 265 32.40 -5.91 12.08
CA LEU A 265 33.33 -4.89 12.58
C LEU A 265 32.90 -4.34 13.95
N ASP A 266 31.59 -4.20 14.20
CA ASP A 266 31.07 -3.63 15.46
C ASP A 266 31.20 -4.64 16.64
N ASP A 267 31.17 -5.94 16.33
CA ASP A 267 31.44 -6.99 17.33
C ASP A 267 32.94 -7.07 17.69
N SER A 268 33.84 -6.68 16.77
CA SER A 268 35.29 -6.74 17.00
C SER A 268 35.84 -5.60 17.87
N GLU A 269 35.14 -4.47 17.97
CA GLU A 269 35.57 -3.33 18.80
C GLU A 269 35.08 -3.41 20.26
N ASN A 270 34.13 -4.30 20.57
CA ASN A 270 33.61 -4.46 21.94
C ASN A 270 34.34 -5.53 22.78
N ASP A 271 35.26 -6.30 22.18
CA ASP A 271 36.05 -7.33 22.87
C ASP A 271 37.40 -6.79 23.44
N GLU A 272 37.69 -5.51 23.26
CA GLU A 272 38.83 -4.83 23.90
C GLU A 272 38.39 -3.99 25.10
N SER A 273 37.93 -4.66 26.17
CA SER A 273 37.90 -4.05 27.50
C SER A 273 38.63 -4.93 28.53
N PRO A 274 39.64 -4.39 29.26
CA PRO A 274 40.47 -5.14 30.22
C PRO A 274 39.77 -5.47 31.54
#